data_AF-A0A098EH05-F1
#
_entry.id   AF-A0A098EH05-F1
#
_cell.length_a   1.000
_cell.length_b   1.000
_cell.length_c   1.000
_cell.angle_alpha   90.00
_cell.angle_beta   90.00
_cell.angle_gamma   90.00
#
_symmetry.space_group_name_H-M   'P 1'
#
loop_
_entity.id
_entity.type
_entity.pdbx_description
1 polymer ?
#
loop_
_entity_poly.entity_id
_entity_poly.type
_entity_poly.pdbx_seq_one_letter_code
_entity_poly.pdbx_strand_id
1 'polypeptide(L)'
;MEISHSSIGEKVCKTKEGTSGAATKFGEYAEKTATTVGSDHTTAVCGGKNYATSGGSKTKPEVLRDFVRATLRGDGSVNWPTSTGGAKATGEPVTNDNAKAVAKDLVKELTSDEKTIVAGLLAKTIEGGEVVEIRAVSFYLHLNRSVL
;
A
#
# COMPACT_ATOMS: atom_id res chain seq x y z
N MET A 1 -13.03 -7.51 -3.45
CA MET A 1 -12.74 -8.35 -2.27
C MET A 1 -13.32 -7.63 -1.07
N GLU A 2 -14.50 -8.03 -0.60
CA GLU A 2 -15.12 -7.47 0.62
C GLU A 2 -14.57 -8.29 1.80
N ILE A 3 -13.74 -7.68 2.64
CA ILE A 3 -13.28 -8.34 3.87
C ILE A 3 -14.50 -8.41 4.78
N SER A 4 -15.02 -9.60 5.04
CA SER A 4 -16.24 -9.86 5.85
C SER A 4 -16.15 -9.41 7.33
N HIS A 5 -15.08 -8.71 7.69
CA HIS A 5 -14.88 -7.95 8.91
C HIS A 5 -14.55 -6.51 8.53
N SER A 6 -15.59 -5.70 8.28
CA SER A 6 -15.48 -4.33 7.77
C SER A 6 -14.53 -3.45 8.60
N SER A 7 -14.42 -3.72 9.91
CA SER A 7 -13.57 -2.98 10.84
C SER A 7 -12.05 -3.17 10.62
N ILE A 8 -11.60 -4.30 10.07
CA ILE A 8 -10.16 -4.55 9.85
C ILE A 8 -9.65 -3.64 8.73
N GLY A 9 -10.40 -3.57 7.63
CA GLY A 9 -10.08 -2.71 6.49
C GLY A 9 -10.04 -1.22 6.85
N GLU A 10 -10.78 -0.81 7.87
CA GLU A 10 -10.82 0.58 8.37
C GLU A 10 -9.57 0.98 9.19
N LYS A 11 -8.79 0.01 9.66
CA LYS A 11 -7.59 0.23 10.47
C LYS A 11 -6.31 0.26 9.65
N VAL A 12 -6.29 -0.46 8.53
CA VAL A 12 -5.11 -0.61 7.68
C VAL A 12 -5.10 0.48 6.60
N CYS A 13 -3.92 1.05 6.31
CA CYS A 13 -3.75 2.14 5.36
C CYS A 13 -4.69 3.32 5.69
N LYS A 14 -4.86 3.63 6.97
CA LYS A 14 -5.67 4.78 7.36
C LYS A 14 -4.89 6.06 7.08
N THR A 15 -5.38 6.86 6.14
CA THR A 15 -4.78 8.16 5.81
C THR A 15 -4.73 9.08 7.02
N LYS A 16 -3.79 10.02 7.00
CA LYS A 16 -3.50 10.92 8.12
C LYS A 16 -3.78 12.37 7.77
N GLU A 17 -4.02 13.16 8.81
CA GLU A 17 -4.21 14.59 8.68
C GLU A 17 -2.94 15.28 8.16
N GLY A 18 -3.15 16.40 7.48
CA GLY A 18 -2.08 17.29 7.06
C GLY A 18 -1.50 18.08 8.22
N THR A 19 -0.74 19.11 7.89
CA THR A 19 -0.14 20.02 8.86
C THR A 19 -0.63 21.44 8.64
N SER A 20 -0.48 22.30 9.65
CA SER A 20 -0.80 23.73 9.54
C SER A 20 -2.26 23.97 9.08
N GLY A 21 -2.48 24.70 7.98
CA GLY A 21 -3.81 25.03 7.48
C GLY A 21 -4.64 23.84 6.98
N ALA A 22 -4.06 22.63 6.98
CA ALA A 22 -4.69 21.37 6.62
C ALA A 22 -4.77 20.37 7.79
N ALA A 23 -4.56 20.81 9.04
CA ALA A 23 -4.46 19.95 10.22
C ALA A 23 -5.72 19.11 10.53
N THR A 24 -6.87 19.40 9.92
CA THR A 24 -8.12 18.62 10.07
C THR A 24 -8.54 17.91 8.78
N LYS A 25 -7.66 17.91 7.78
CA LYS A 25 -7.92 17.37 6.44
C LYS A 25 -7.02 16.18 6.18
N PHE A 26 -7.62 15.07 5.79
CA PHE A 26 -6.92 13.82 5.52
C PHE A 26 -6.36 13.79 4.09
N GLY A 27 -5.35 12.94 3.89
CA GLY A 27 -4.86 12.62 2.55
C GLY A 27 -5.92 11.92 1.72
N GLU A 28 -5.89 12.12 0.41
CA GLU A 28 -6.73 11.42 -0.56
C GLU A 28 -5.89 10.42 -1.34
N TYR A 29 -6.33 9.16 -1.43
CA TYR A 29 -5.63 8.17 -2.23
C TYR A 29 -5.74 8.46 -3.73
N ALA A 30 -4.61 8.36 -4.42
CA ALA A 30 -4.51 8.51 -5.86
C ALA A 30 -3.38 7.61 -6.42
N GLU A 31 -3.22 7.60 -7.74
CA GLU A 31 -2.15 6.86 -8.42
C GLU A 31 -0.75 7.45 -8.21
N LYS A 32 -0.68 8.72 -7.80
CA LYS A 32 0.59 9.42 -7.58
C LYS A 32 0.47 10.29 -6.34
N THR A 33 1.49 10.29 -5.48
CA THR A 33 1.60 11.28 -4.41
C THR A 33 1.80 12.66 -5.04
N ALA A 34 1.21 13.69 -4.41
CA ALA A 34 1.42 15.09 -4.77
C ALA A 34 2.88 15.38 -5.15
N THR A 35 3.11 16.20 -6.19
CA THR A 35 4.47 16.59 -6.63
C THR A 35 4.84 18.03 -6.26
N THR A 36 3.93 18.75 -5.61
CA THR A 36 4.12 20.12 -5.17
C THR A 36 3.49 20.32 -3.79
N VAL A 37 4.19 21.02 -2.91
CA VAL A 37 3.60 21.48 -1.63
C VAL A 37 2.70 22.68 -1.88
N GLY A 38 1.45 22.62 -1.42
CA GLY A 38 0.49 23.71 -1.63
C GLY A 38 -0.95 23.26 -1.48
N SER A 39 -1.59 22.93 -2.61
CA SER A 39 -3.02 22.56 -2.71
C SER A 39 -3.26 21.06 -2.97
N ASP A 40 -2.24 20.33 -3.40
CA ASP A 40 -2.35 18.91 -3.69
C ASP A 40 -2.29 18.08 -2.41
N HIS A 41 -3.38 17.35 -2.16
CA HIS A 41 -3.65 16.59 -0.94
C HIS A 41 -3.61 15.08 -1.20
N THR A 42 -3.12 14.67 -2.37
CA THR A 42 -3.11 13.28 -2.80
C THR A 42 -1.91 12.50 -2.29
N THR A 43 -2.09 11.19 -2.11
CA THR A 43 -1.03 10.25 -1.73
C THR A 43 -1.19 8.90 -2.43
N ALA A 44 -0.07 8.33 -2.89
CA ALA A 44 0.01 6.94 -3.35
C ALA A 44 0.62 6.01 -2.30
N VAL A 45 0.78 6.49 -1.06
CA VAL A 45 1.41 5.75 0.03
C VAL A 45 0.36 5.30 1.03
N CYS A 46 0.29 4.00 1.32
CA CYS A 46 -0.55 3.44 2.38
C CYS A 46 -0.29 4.16 3.72
N GLY A 47 -1.35 4.73 4.31
CA GLY A 47 -1.26 5.55 5.52
C GLY A 47 -0.66 6.94 5.31
N GLY A 48 -0.60 7.39 4.05
CA GLY A 48 -0.14 8.70 3.65
C GLY A 48 -1.00 9.82 4.21
N LYS A 49 -0.44 11.02 4.25
CA LYS A 49 -1.11 12.21 4.81
C LYS A 49 -1.46 13.22 3.74
N ASN A 50 -2.28 14.20 4.10
CA ASN A 50 -2.42 15.39 3.29
C ASN A 50 -1.10 16.19 3.29
N TYR A 51 -0.46 16.32 2.13
CA TYR A 51 0.79 17.08 1.99
C TYR A 51 0.58 18.55 1.62
N ALA A 52 -0.66 18.98 1.45
CA ALA A 52 -1.02 20.38 1.30
C ALA A 52 -0.70 21.16 2.59
N THR A 53 -0.20 22.39 2.43
CA THR A 53 0.04 23.32 3.55
C THR A 53 -1.23 24.12 3.89
N SER A 54 -2.15 24.20 2.95
CA SER A 54 -3.51 24.72 3.11
C SER A 54 -4.46 23.96 2.16
N GLY A 55 -5.66 23.62 2.64
CA GLY A 55 -6.69 22.95 1.84
C GLY A 55 -6.76 21.43 2.03
N GLY A 56 -7.54 20.79 1.14
CA GLY A 56 -7.90 19.38 1.23
C GLY A 56 -9.40 19.19 1.48
N SER A 57 -9.98 18.25 0.75
CA SER A 57 -11.44 18.03 0.70
C SER A 57 -11.91 16.98 1.71
N LYS A 58 -11.03 16.03 2.06
CA LYS A 58 -11.35 14.88 2.91
C LYS A 58 -11.41 15.28 4.37
N THR A 59 -12.60 15.21 4.95
CA THR A 59 -12.85 15.41 6.39
C THR A 59 -12.88 14.09 7.17
N LYS A 60 -12.78 12.96 6.46
CA LYS A 60 -12.68 11.62 7.03
C LYS A 60 -11.49 10.91 6.41
N PRO A 61 -10.81 10.03 7.16
CA PRO A 61 -9.72 9.24 6.62
C PRO A 61 -10.24 8.24 5.60
N GLU A 62 -9.50 8.09 4.51
CA GLU A 62 -9.59 6.93 3.63
C GLU A 62 -8.80 5.74 4.19
N VAL A 63 -9.18 4.53 3.81
CA VAL A 63 -8.73 3.27 4.42
C VAL A 63 -8.30 2.24 3.35
N LEU A 64 -7.98 1.00 3.74
CA LEU A 64 -7.43 -0.03 2.84
C LEU A 64 -8.25 -0.23 1.55
N ARG A 65 -9.58 -0.22 1.62
CA ARG A 65 -10.45 -0.33 0.44
C ARG A 65 -10.20 0.80 -0.57
N ASP A 66 -10.04 2.01 -0.07
CA ASP A 66 -9.83 3.19 -0.91
C ASP A 66 -8.42 3.19 -1.49
N PHE A 67 -7.41 2.77 -0.72
CA PHE A 67 -6.05 2.54 -1.20
C PHE A 67 -6.04 1.52 -2.35
N VAL A 68 -6.69 0.36 -2.16
CA VAL A 68 -6.78 -0.66 -3.21
C VAL A 68 -7.49 -0.10 -4.44
N ARG A 69 -8.59 0.62 -4.28
CA ARG A 69 -9.37 1.18 -5.41
C ARG A 69 -8.59 2.26 -6.17
N ALA A 70 -8.09 3.27 -5.47
CA ALA A 70 -7.59 4.51 -6.07
C ALA A 70 -6.08 4.49 -6.32
N THR A 71 -5.31 3.80 -5.48
CA THR A 71 -3.86 3.73 -5.60
C THR A 71 -3.39 2.48 -6.32
N LEU A 72 -4.09 1.36 -6.17
CA LEU A 72 -3.74 0.07 -6.79
C LEU A 72 -4.61 -0.31 -8.00
N ARG A 73 -5.55 0.55 -8.43
CA ARG A 73 -6.55 0.28 -9.49
C ARG A 73 -7.44 -0.95 -9.26
N GLY A 74 -7.48 -1.47 -8.05
CA GLY A 74 -8.23 -2.67 -7.68
C GLY A 74 -7.50 -3.99 -7.98
N ASP A 75 -6.52 -4.01 -8.88
CA ASP A 75 -5.80 -5.22 -9.30
C ASP A 75 -4.34 -5.28 -8.82
N GLY A 76 -3.80 -4.19 -8.25
CA GLY A 76 -2.40 -4.14 -7.84
C GLY A 76 -1.42 -3.81 -8.96
N SER A 77 -1.89 -3.49 -10.16
CA SER A 77 -1.03 -3.22 -11.33
C SER A 77 -0.14 -1.99 -11.19
N VAL A 78 -0.48 -1.08 -10.27
CA VAL A 78 0.23 0.15 -10.01
C VAL A 78 0.50 0.32 -8.51
N ASN A 79 1.60 0.98 -8.17
CA ASN A 79 2.00 1.34 -6.80
C ASN A 79 2.21 0.19 -5.81
N TRP A 80 2.12 -1.07 -6.25
CA TRP A 80 2.50 -2.24 -5.47
C TRP A 80 3.80 -2.84 -6.01
N PRO A 81 4.81 -3.13 -5.16
CA PRO A 81 4.90 -2.84 -3.72
C PRO A 81 5.41 -1.43 -3.38
N THR A 82 5.74 -0.61 -4.39
CA THR A 82 6.39 0.70 -4.24
C THR A 82 5.51 1.81 -4.80
N SER A 83 5.32 2.89 -4.04
CA SER A 83 4.51 4.04 -4.45
C SER A 83 5.17 4.90 -5.54
N THR A 84 4.35 5.65 -6.26
CA THR A 84 4.80 6.71 -7.18
C THR A 84 4.79 8.06 -6.46
N GLY A 85 5.92 8.78 -6.47
CA GLY A 85 6.04 10.11 -5.84
C GLY A 85 6.37 10.10 -4.33
N GLY A 86 6.66 8.94 -3.74
CA GLY A 86 7.22 8.82 -2.40
C GLY A 86 6.31 9.27 -1.25
N ALA A 87 6.88 9.26 -0.03
CA ALA A 87 6.19 9.60 1.23
C ALA A 87 6.17 11.09 1.58
N LYS A 88 6.46 11.96 0.62
CA LYS A 88 6.41 13.43 0.73
C LYS A 88 6.02 14.00 -0.62
N ALA A 89 5.38 15.17 -0.64
CA ALA A 89 4.93 15.81 -1.88
C ALA A 89 6.04 16.15 -2.91
N THR A 90 7.31 15.98 -2.58
CA THR A 90 8.43 16.15 -3.52
C THR A 90 9.47 15.05 -3.33
N GLY A 91 9.06 13.93 -2.72
CA GLY A 91 9.93 12.82 -2.41
C GLY A 91 10.08 11.85 -3.58
N GLU A 92 11.25 11.25 -3.68
CA GLU A 92 11.42 10.09 -4.55
C GLU A 92 10.68 8.87 -3.99
N PRO A 93 10.20 7.96 -4.86
CA PRO A 93 9.73 6.64 -4.46
C PRO A 93 10.72 5.95 -3.52
N VAL A 94 10.20 5.35 -2.44
CA VAL A 94 11.01 4.53 -1.54
C VAL A 94 10.69 3.07 -1.78
N THR A 95 11.70 2.28 -2.13
CA THR A 95 11.52 0.86 -2.46
C THR A 95 10.74 0.10 -1.36
N ASN A 96 9.64 -0.53 -1.80
CA ASN A 96 8.71 -1.34 -1.01
C ASN A 96 8.01 -0.58 0.12
N ASP A 97 7.85 0.74 0.02
CA ASP A 97 7.20 1.55 1.04
C ASP A 97 5.75 1.13 1.32
N ASN A 98 4.95 0.84 0.29
CA ASN A 98 3.57 0.37 0.45
C ASN A 98 3.51 -1.02 1.08
N ALA A 99 4.35 -1.95 0.63
CA ALA A 99 4.41 -3.28 1.25
C ALA A 99 4.81 -3.21 2.74
N LYS A 100 5.80 -2.37 3.09
CA LYS A 100 6.23 -2.15 4.47
C LYS A 100 5.13 -1.48 5.30
N ALA A 101 4.43 -0.50 4.74
CA ALA A 101 3.35 0.20 5.42
C ALA A 101 2.17 -0.74 5.72
N VAL A 102 1.70 -1.50 4.73
CA VAL A 102 0.65 -2.52 4.93
C VAL A 102 1.07 -3.53 6.00
N ALA A 103 2.29 -4.09 5.89
CA ALA A 103 2.78 -5.06 6.87
C ALA A 103 2.86 -4.49 8.29
N LYS A 104 3.30 -3.23 8.41
CA LYS A 104 3.34 -2.52 9.70
C LYS A 104 1.95 -2.37 10.29
N ASP A 105 0.96 -1.95 9.51
CA ASP A 105 -0.40 -1.75 10.00
C ASP A 105 -1.06 -3.08 10.41
N LEU A 106 -0.85 -4.15 9.63
CA LEU A 106 -1.31 -5.50 10.00
C LEU A 106 -0.74 -5.98 11.33
N VAL A 107 0.50 -5.59 11.67
CA VAL A 107 1.16 -5.96 12.93
C VAL A 107 0.77 -5.03 14.08
N LYS A 108 0.59 -3.72 13.83
CA LYS A 108 0.44 -2.73 14.90
C LYS A 108 -0.99 -2.33 15.19
N GLU A 109 -1.82 -2.21 14.16
CA GLU A 109 -3.17 -1.66 14.29
C GLU A 109 -4.22 -2.75 14.56
N LEU A 110 -3.87 -4.01 14.29
CA LEU A 110 -4.76 -5.16 14.49
C LEU A 110 -4.53 -5.84 15.85
N THR A 111 -5.64 -6.26 16.46
CA THR A 111 -5.64 -7.16 17.62
C THR A 111 -5.20 -8.57 17.25
N SER A 112 -4.96 -9.43 18.25
CA SER A 112 -4.59 -10.84 18.02
C SER A 112 -5.64 -11.60 17.20
N ASP A 113 -6.92 -11.36 17.50
CA ASP A 113 -8.03 -12.03 16.81
C ASP A 113 -8.15 -11.56 15.36
N GLU A 114 -8.05 -10.25 15.12
CA GLU A 114 -8.06 -9.67 13.77
C GLU A 114 -6.90 -10.17 12.92
N LYS A 115 -5.70 -10.34 13.51
CA LYS A 115 -4.55 -10.95 12.83
C LYS A 115 -4.82 -12.40 12.45
N THR A 116 -5.45 -13.16 13.34
CA THR A 116 -5.80 -14.56 13.09
C THR A 116 -6.79 -14.67 11.92
N ILE A 117 -7.77 -13.76 11.85
CA ILE A 117 -8.70 -13.66 10.72
C ILE A 117 -7.95 -13.36 9.42
N VAL A 118 -7.07 -12.35 9.41
CA VAL A 118 -6.28 -12.00 8.22
C VAL A 118 -5.40 -13.17 7.78
N ALA A 119 -4.74 -13.86 8.71
CA ALA A 119 -3.93 -15.05 8.41
C ALA A 119 -4.79 -16.16 7.76
N GLY A 120 -5.99 -16.41 8.28
CA GLY A 120 -6.93 -17.37 7.68
C GLY A 120 -7.41 -16.96 6.29
N LEU A 121 -7.63 -15.67 6.04
CA LEU A 121 -7.96 -15.17 4.69
C LEU A 121 -6.79 -15.34 3.72
N LEU A 122 -5.56 -15.07 4.15
CA LEU A 122 -4.36 -15.28 3.34
C LEU A 122 -4.12 -16.77 3.05
N ALA A 123 -4.39 -17.65 4.02
CA ALA A 123 -4.33 -19.10 3.83
C ALA A 123 -5.32 -19.58 2.75
N LYS A 124 -6.51 -18.98 2.64
CA LYS A 124 -7.44 -19.30 1.55
C LYS A 124 -6.92 -18.86 0.17
N THR A 125 -6.19 -17.74 0.10
CA THR A 125 -5.60 -17.25 -1.15
C THR A 125 -4.52 -18.20 -1.69
N ILE A 126 -3.77 -18.88 -0.83
CA ILE A 126 -2.77 -19.88 -1.26
C ILE A 126 -3.40 -21.22 -1.68
N GLU A 127 -4.58 -21.55 -1.15
CA GLU A 127 -5.29 -22.79 -1.49
C GLU A 127 -6.12 -22.68 -2.78
N GLY A 128 -6.53 -21.47 -3.17
CA GLY A 128 -7.38 -21.21 -4.34
C GLY A 128 -6.69 -20.55 -5.54
N GLY A 129 -5.40 -20.19 -5.44
CA GLY A 129 -4.60 -19.77 -6.58
C GLY A 129 -3.96 -20.99 -7.22
N GLU A 130 -4.06 -21.13 -8.54
CA GLU A 130 -3.30 -22.11 -9.32
C GLU A 130 -1.88 -22.22 -8.76
N VAL A 131 -1.56 -23.41 -8.25
CA VAL A 131 -0.26 -23.74 -7.68
C VAL A 131 0.75 -23.52 -8.78
N VAL A 132 1.40 -22.35 -8.81
CA VAL A 132 2.68 -22.21 -9.51
C VAL A 132 3.65 -23.01 -8.68
N GLU A 133 3.72 -24.29 -9.02
CA GLU A 133 4.72 -25.25 -8.61
C GLU A 133 6.05 -24.50 -8.54
N ILE A 134 6.61 -24.34 -7.33
CA ILE A 134 7.99 -23.86 -7.18
C ILE A 134 8.89 -24.98 -7.71
N ARG A 135 8.98 -25.09 -9.03
CA ARG A 135 10.02 -25.84 -9.69
C ARG A 135 11.29 -25.04 -9.46
N ALA A 136 12.16 -25.58 -8.62
CA ALA A 136 13.51 -25.08 -8.43
C ALA A 136 14.10 -24.67 -9.78
N VAL A 137 14.36 -23.38 -9.95
CA VAL A 137 15.11 -22.86 -11.09
C VAL A 137 16.51 -23.45 -10.94
N SER A 138 16.79 -24.49 -11.70
CA SER A 138 18.11 -25.09 -11.84
C SER A 138 19.06 -23.99 -12.30
N PHE A 139 20.04 -23.65 -11.47
CA PHE A 139 21.15 -22.79 -11.85
C PHE A 139 21.83 -23.44 -13.06
N TYR A 140 21.65 -22.86 -14.24
CA TYR A 140 22.50 -23.13 -15.39
C TYR A 140 23.92 -22.64 -15.04
N LEU A 141 24.68 -23.52 -14.39
CA LEU A 141 26.11 -23.37 -14.24
C LEU A 141 26.69 -23.16 -15.64
N HIS A 142 27.20 -21.95 -15.86
CA HIS A 142 28.10 -21.62 -16.96
C HIS A 142 29.39 -22.44 -16.83
N LEU A 143 29.33 -23.70 -17.23
CA LEU A 143 30.48 -24.57 -17.45
C LEU A 143 30.38 -25.11 -18.87
N ASN A 144 30.70 -24.26 -19.85
CA ASN A 144 31.23 -24.73 -21.12
C ASN A 144 32.65 -24.17 -21.30
N ARG A 145 33.58 -24.91 -20.69
CA ARG A 145 34.93 -25.07 -21.19
C ARG A 145 34.86 -26.07 -22.35
N SER A 146 35.28 -25.66 -23.55
CA SER A 146 35.99 -26.48 -24.56
C SER A 146 36.24 -25.57 -25.78
N VAL A 147 37.48 -25.15 -26.03
CA VAL A 147 38.47 -25.87 -26.85
C VAL A 147 37.94 -26.08 -28.28
N LEU A 148 38.23 -25.09 -29.12
CA LEU A 148 38.84 -25.23 -30.45
C LEU A 148 39.55 -23.91 -30.77
#